data_AF-A0A0M9AQ45-F1
#
_entry.id   AF-A0A0M9AQ45-F1
#
_cell.length_a   1.000
_cell.length_b   1.000
_cell.length_c   1.000
_cell.angle_alpha   90.00
_cell.angle_beta   90.00
_cell.angle_gamma   90.00
#
_symmetry.space_group_name_H-M   'P 1'
#
loop_
_entity.id
_entity.type
_entity.pdbx_description
1 polymer ?
#
loop_
_entity_poly.entity_id
_entity_poly.type
_entity_poly.pdbx_seq_one_letter_code
_entity_poly.pdbx_strand_id
1 'polypeptide(L)'
;MSDNETTDGEDGAAPGEEPTFEAAEYADETVTYPPHTVSPDGAERVGTVDLREYEGRVVTWTTSTATPPGVREPNTLAIVEFEMGDDYDGPPVRALGQVAERGDSEAGDDGDGEQFDVAIGDRVEPVHAGELREPGAGIREPESQDWDGFRFRPVE
;
A
#
# COMPACT_ATOMS: atom_id res chain seq x y z
N MET A 1 29.57 5.31 27.64
CA MET A 1 28.37 5.94 27.07
C MET A 1 28.50 5.67 25.59
N SER A 2 27.80 4.67 25.09
CA SER A 2 27.83 4.34 23.67
C SER A 2 26.77 5.19 23.01
N ASP A 3 27.20 6.13 22.17
CA ASP A 3 26.32 6.90 21.31
C ASP A 3 25.71 5.94 20.28
N ASN A 4 24.40 5.76 20.36
CA ASN A 4 23.61 5.00 19.40
C ASN A 4 23.16 6.01 18.34
N GLU A 5 23.94 6.17 17.29
CA GLU A 5 23.51 6.91 16.10
C GLU A 5 22.41 6.10 15.40
N THR A 6 21.16 6.44 15.69
CA THR A 6 20.01 6.02 14.89
C THR A 6 20.12 6.73 13.55
N THR A 7 20.55 6.03 12.52
CA THR A 7 20.31 6.43 11.13
C THR A 7 18.83 6.21 10.85
N ASP A 8 18.03 7.27 10.98
CA ASP A 8 16.68 7.32 10.40
C ASP A 8 16.80 7.02 8.90
N GLY A 9 16.16 5.94 8.46
CA GLY A 9 16.08 5.54 7.06
C GLY A 9 15.16 6.50 6.32
N GLU A 10 15.68 7.66 5.95
CA GLU A 10 15.10 8.50 4.90
C GLU A 10 15.50 7.91 3.53
N ASP A 11 14.92 6.77 3.16
CA ASP A 11 14.87 6.35 1.75
C ASP A 11 13.64 7.00 1.09
N GLY A 12 13.66 8.34 1.05
CA GLY A 12 12.79 9.10 0.17
C GLY A 12 13.32 8.96 -1.25
N ALA A 13 12.50 8.46 -2.17
CA ALA A 13 12.84 8.40 -3.60
C ALA A 13 13.40 9.76 -4.07
N ALA A 14 14.47 9.74 -4.87
CA ALA A 14 15.03 10.96 -5.41
C ALA A 14 13.98 11.71 -6.24
N PRO A 15 13.96 13.05 -6.23
CA PRO A 15 12.95 13.82 -6.95
C PRO A 15 13.02 13.52 -8.46
N GLY A 16 12.02 12.80 -8.97
CA GLY A 16 11.89 12.41 -10.37
C GLY A 16 11.79 10.91 -10.65
N GLU A 17 11.99 10.04 -9.65
CA GLU A 17 11.70 8.61 -9.77
C GLU A 17 10.22 8.32 -9.45
N GLU A 18 9.61 7.41 -10.20
CA GLU A 18 8.24 6.95 -9.91
C GLU A 18 8.22 6.25 -8.55
N PRO A 19 7.30 6.61 -7.64
CA PRO A 19 7.22 5.99 -6.32
C PRO A 19 7.15 4.47 -6.42
N THR A 20 7.87 3.76 -5.55
CA THR A 20 7.88 2.29 -5.47
C THR A 20 6.93 1.80 -4.38
N PHE A 21 6.34 0.63 -4.54
CA PHE A 21 5.56 0.01 -3.48
C PHE A 21 6.46 -0.92 -2.65
N GLU A 22 7.37 -0.28 -1.90
CA GLU A 22 8.52 -0.93 -1.30
C GLU A 22 8.18 -1.85 -0.10
N ALA A 23 8.71 -3.07 -0.14
CA ALA A 23 8.85 -3.97 1.00
C ALA A 23 10.35 -4.20 1.32
N ALA A 24 10.64 -4.60 2.55
CA ALA A 24 12.01 -4.87 3.00
C ALA A 24 12.37 -6.35 2.85
N GLU A 25 13.58 -6.60 2.35
CA GLU A 25 14.22 -7.93 2.30
C GLU A 25 15.28 -8.03 3.41
N TYR A 26 15.36 -9.19 4.07
CA TYR A 26 16.24 -9.43 5.21
C TYR A 26 17.25 -10.56 4.95
N ALA A 27 18.31 -10.59 5.76
CA ALA A 27 19.38 -11.59 5.64
C ALA A 27 18.93 -13.04 5.88
N ASP A 28 17.75 -13.23 6.48
CA ASP A 28 17.07 -14.53 6.66
C ASP A 28 16.12 -14.86 5.49
N GLU A 29 16.21 -14.12 4.39
CA GLU A 29 15.42 -14.28 3.16
C GLU A 29 13.93 -13.97 3.34
N THR A 30 13.51 -13.46 4.50
CA THR A 30 12.15 -13.00 4.70
C THR A 30 11.91 -11.66 4.01
N VAL A 31 10.67 -11.44 3.58
CA VAL A 31 10.20 -10.15 3.07
C VAL A 31 9.08 -9.64 3.97
N THR A 32 9.11 -8.36 4.36
CA THR A 32 8.02 -7.75 5.12
C THR A 32 7.55 -6.42 4.56
N TYR A 33 6.24 -6.22 4.67
CA TYR A 33 5.58 -4.96 4.40
C TYR A 33 4.70 -4.58 5.60
N PRO A 34 4.75 -3.32 6.08
CA PRO A 34 5.67 -2.25 5.68
C PRO A 34 7.14 -2.57 6.04
N PRO A 35 8.12 -1.86 5.42
CA PRO A 35 9.53 -2.10 5.71
C PRO A 35 9.89 -1.73 7.15
N HIS A 36 10.62 -2.62 7.83
CA HIS A 36 11.18 -2.40 9.16
C HIS A 36 12.71 -2.52 9.14
N THR A 37 13.40 -1.94 10.14
CA THR A 37 14.87 -1.98 10.24
C THR A 37 15.43 -3.38 10.47
N VAL A 38 14.65 -4.26 11.12
CA VAL A 38 14.99 -5.66 11.39
C VAL A 38 13.76 -6.54 11.14
N SER A 39 14.00 -7.81 10.78
CA SER A 39 12.96 -8.81 10.58
C SER A 39 12.29 -9.17 11.91
N PRO A 40 11.13 -9.84 11.90
CA PRO A 40 10.49 -10.37 13.12
C PRO A 40 11.39 -11.28 13.95
N ASP A 41 12.32 -11.99 13.31
CA ASP A 41 13.30 -12.88 13.95
C ASP A 41 14.63 -12.18 14.27
N GLY A 42 14.74 -10.89 13.95
CA GLY A 42 15.89 -10.04 14.27
C GLY A 42 16.99 -10.01 13.22
N ALA A 43 16.73 -10.52 12.00
CA ALA A 43 17.69 -10.42 10.91
C ALA A 43 17.80 -8.97 10.40
N GLU A 44 18.99 -8.60 9.96
CA GLU A 44 19.27 -7.27 9.41
C GLU A 44 18.64 -7.12 8.02
N ARG A 45 18.14 -5.92 7.71
CA ARG A 45 17.65 -5.58 6.37
C ARG A 45 18.83 -5.56 5.38
N VAL A 46 18.68 -6.24 4.26
CA VAL A 46 19.71 -6.36 3.21
C VAL A 46 19.29 -5.74 1.88
N GLY A 47 18.01 -5.45 1.70
CA GLY A 47 17.51 -4.91 0.44
C GLY A 47 16.07 -4.43 0.49
N THR A 48 15.57 -4.17 -0.72
CA THR A 48 14.21 -3.75 -1.01
C THR A 48 13.67 -4.52 -2.20
N VAL A 49 12.36 -4.72 -2.18
CA VAL A 49 11.60 -5.30 -3.28
C VAL A 49 10.41 -4.41 -3.59
N ASP A 50 10.15 -4.17 -4.88
CA ASP A 50 8.98 -3.40 -5.30
C ASP A 50 7.80 -4.33 -5.53
N LEU A 51 6.79 -4.24 -4.67
CA LEU A 51 5.61 -5.12 -4.74
C LEU A 51 4.75 -4.90 -5.99
N ARG A 52 4.99 -3.82 -6.77
CA ARG A 52 4.37 -3.64 -8.10
C ARG A 52 4.80 -4.69 -9.11
N GLU A 53 5.95 -5.33 -8.91
CA GLU A 53 6.46 -6.38 -9.78
C GLU A 53 5.76 -7.74 -9.54
N TYR A 54 4.92 -7.82 -8.52
CA TYR A 54 4.27 -9.05 -8.06
C TYR A 54 2.74 -8.95 -8.21
N GLU A 55 2.12 -10.08 -8.56
CA GLU A 55 0.67 -10.16 -8.63
C GLU A 55 0.05 -10.10 -7.22
N GLY A 56 -0.90 -9.18 -7.03
CA GLY A 56 -1.67 -9.07 -5.79
C GLY A 56 -3.03 -9.75 -5.88
N ARG A 57 -3.44 -10.47 -4.83
CA ARG A 57 -4.79 -11.03 -4.69
C ARG A 57 -5.49 -10.53 -3.44
N VAL A 58 -6.78 -10.20 -3.57
CA VAL A 58 -7.59 -9.78 -2.43
C VAL A 58 -7.87 -10.96 -1.50
N VAL A 59 -7.37 -10.87 -0.26
CA VAL A 59 -7.64 -11.86 0.79
C VAL A 59 -8.99 -11.59 1.46
N THR A 60 -9.28 -10.31 1.71
CA THR A 60 -10.55 -9.86 2.29
C THR A 60 -10.71 -8.36 2.07
N TRP A 61 -11.93 -7.85 2.16
CA TRP A 61 -12.25 -6.45 1.93
C TRP A 61 -13.47 -5.99 2.74
N THR A 62 -13.62 -4.68 2.85
CA THR A 62 -14.80 -4.04 3.44
C THR A 62 -14.99 -2.64 2.85
N THR A 63 -16.23 -2.13 2.87
CA THR A 63 -16.55 -0.76 2.45
C THR A 63 -16.94 0.07 3.67
N SER A 64 -16.21 1.17 3.88
CA SER A 64 -16.56 2.18 4.87
C SER A 64 -17.46 3.23 4.22
N THR A 65 -18.67 3.38 4.74
CA THR A 65 -19.67 4.38 4.32
C THR A 65 -19.79 5.56 5.29
N ALA A 66 -18.86 5.66 6.25
CA ALA A 66 -18.83 6.70 7.27
C ALA A 66 -17.35 7.01 7.52
N THR A 67 -16.72 7.68 6.56
CA THR A 67 -15.27 7.83 6.55
C THR A 67 -14.82 9.01 7.41
N PRO A 68 -13.58 8.97 7.95
CA PRO A 68 -13.02 10.14 8.62
C PRO A 68 -12.90 11.34 7.67
N PRO A 69 -12.90 12.58 8.20
CA PRO A 69 -12.69 13.78 7.38
C PRO A 69 -11.43 13.68 6.50
N GLY A 70 -11.58 14.10 5.24
CA GLY A 70 -10.52 14.05 4.22
C GLY A 70 -10.37 12.71 3.52
N VAL A 71 -11.11 11.67 3.92
CA VAL A 71 -11.14 10.38 3.21
C VAL A 71 -12.40 10.33 2.34
N ARG A 72 -12.24 9.96 1.06
CA ARG A 72 -13.36 9.79 0.11
C ARG A 72 -14.44 8.86 0.70
N GLU A 73 -15.72 9.11 0.46
CA GLU A 73 -16.83 8.26 0.89
C GLU A 73 -17.72 7.92 -0.31
N PRO A 74 -18.08 6.64 -0.54
CA PRO A 74 -17.62 5.44 0.18
C PRO A 74 -16.13 5.13 -0.06
N ASN A 75 -15.51 4.39 0.86
CA ASN A 75 -14.11 3.94 0.74
C ASN A 75 -14.01 2.43 0.94
N THR A 76 -13.73 1.71 -0.15
CA THR A 76 -13.43 0.28 -0.08
C THR A 76 -11.97 0.06 0.30
N LEU A 77 -11.75 -0.79 1.30
CA LEU A 77 -10.44 -1.20 1.79
C LEU A 77 -10.27 -2.69 1.55
N ALA A 78 -9.08 -3.09 1.09
CA ALA A 78 -8.74 -4.49 0.85
C ALA A 78 -7.41 -4.84 1.53
N ILE A 79 -7.34 -6.08 2.02
CA ILE A 79 -6.08 -6.74 2.36
C ILE A 79 -5.67 -7.56 1.14
N VAL A 80 -4.50 -7.28 0.61
CA VAL A 80 -3.93 -7.91 -0.59
C VAL A 80 -2.73 -8.73 -0.18
N GLU A 81 -2.62 -9.95 -0.70
CA GLU A 81 -1.45 -10.83 -0.59
C GLU A 81 -0.71 -10.88 -1.93
N PHE A 82 0.61 -10.80 -1.90
CA PHE A 82 1.47 -10.81 -3.09
C PHE A 82 2.05 -12.20 -3.33
N GLU A 83 1.99 -12.66 -4.58
CA GLU A 83 2.57 -13.93 -5.02
C GLU A 83 4.10 -13.78 -5.21
N MET A 84 4.89 -14.03 -4.17
CA MET A 84 6.36 -13.83 -4.16
C MET A 84 7.18 -14.85 -4.99
N GLY A 85 6.53 -15.80 -5.67
CA GLY A 85 7.16 -16.87 -6.44
C GLY A 85 7.31 -18.19 -5.69
N ASP A 86 7.51 -19.29 -6.44
CA ASP A 86 7.58 -20.66 -5.88
C ASP A 86 8.85 -20.92 -5.05
N ASP A 87 9.91 -20.14 -5.26
CA ASP A 87 11.19 -20.27 -4.54
C ASP A 87 11.19 -19.50 -3.20
N TYR A 88 10.12 -18.77 -2.87
CA TYR A 88 10.00 -18.02 -1.63
C TYR A 88 9.36 -18.87 -0.52
N ASP A 89 10.14 -19.20 0.50
CA ASP A 89 9.71 -20.01 1.66
C ASP A 89 9.29 -19.17 2.88
N GLY A 90 9.26 -17.84 2.76
CA GLY A 90 8.94 -16.93 3.87
C GLY A 90 7.43 -16.76 4.14
N PRO A 91 7.06 -15.99 5.18
CA PRO A 91 5.66 -15.67 5.47
C PRO A 91 4.99 -14.87 4.33
N PRO A 92 3.66 -14.95 4.19
CA PRO A 92 2.94 -14.21 3.15
C PRO A 92 3.12 -12.71 3.30
N VAL A 93 3.46 -12.03 2.19
CA VAL A 93 3.60 -10.58 2.14
C VAL A 93 2.24 -9.97 1.86
N ARG A 94 1.73 -9.16 2.80
CA ARG A 94 0.39 -8.57 2.72
C ARG A 94 0.39 -7.08 2.95
N ALA A 95 -0.50 -6.37 2.26
CA ALA A 95 -0.70 -4.94 2.42
C ALA A 95 -2.19 -4.60 2.58
N LEU A 96 -2.48 -3.55 3.36
CA LEU A 96 -3.80 -2.95 3.48
C LEU A 96 -3.83 -1.66 2.67
N GLY A 97 -4.82 -1.49 1.81
CA GLY A 97 -4.93 -0.31 0.96
C GLY A 97 -6.36 0.01 0.55
N GLN A 98 -6.55 1.22 0.03
CA GLN A 98 -7.81 1.60 -0.61
C GLN A 98 -7.92 0.93 -1.97
N VAL A 99 -9.13 0.52 -2.36
CA VAL A 99 -9.40 0.07 -3.72
C VAL A 99 -9.64 1.31 -4.59
N ALA A 100 -9.00 1.36 -5.74
CA ALA A 100 -9.22 2.36 -6.77
C ALA A 100 -10.30 1.85 -7.74
N GLU A 101 -10.93 2.79 -8.45
CA GLU A 101 -11.88 2.46 -9.49
C GLU A 101 -11.20 1.68 -10.63
N ARG A 102 -11.95 0.79 -11.29
CA ARG A 102 -11.49 0.13 -12.50
C ARG A 102 -11.35 1.18 -13.61
N GLY A 103 -10.20 1.16 -14.30
CA GLY A 103 -9.71 2.23 -15.17
C GLY A 103 -10.49 2.54 -16.46
N ASP A 104 -11.71 2.01 -16.63
CA ASP A 104 -12.48 2.09 -17.89
C ASP A 104 -13.97 2.40 -17.68
N SER A 105 -14.39 2.70 -16.45
CA SER A 105 -15.79 3.02 -16.15
C SER A 105 -16.08 4.42 -16.71
N GLU A 106 -16.74 4.51 -17.87
CA GLU A 106 -17.41 5.74 -18.27
C GLU A 106 -18.30 6.15 -17.10
N ALA A 107 -17.95 7.26 -16.44
CA ALA A 107 -18.66 7.79 -15.28
C ALA A 107 -20.14 7.92 -15.64
N GLY A 108 -20.93 6.95 -15.19
CA GLY A 108 -22.38 7.03 -15.21
C GLY A 108 -22.76 8.09 -14.20
N ASP A 109 -23.33 9.19 -14.69
CA ASP A 109 -23.98 10.25 -13.91
C ASP A 109 -25.25 9.69 -13.23
N ASP A 110 -25.09 8.70 -12.36
CA ASP A 110 -26.15 8.17 -11.51
C ASP A 110 -25.56 8.12 -10.10
N GLY A 111 -25.84 9.18 -9.33
CA GLY A 111 -25.35 9.42 -7.98
C GLY A 111 -25.86 8.46 -6.91
N ASP A 112 -25.67 7.16 -7.13
CA ASP A 112 -25.83 6.07 -6.17
C ASP A 112 -24.46 5.41 -5.99
N GLY A 113 -23.65 6.02 -5.11
CA GLY A 113 -22.36 5.56 -4.57
C GLY A 113 -21.65 4.43 -5.33
N GLU A 114 -20.65 4.80 -6.13
CA GLU A 114 -19.78 3.89 -6.88
C GLU A 114 -19.32 2.71 -5.99
N GLN A 115 -19.92 1.53 -6.23
CA GLN A 115 -19.51 0.29 -5.59
C GLN A 115 -18.24 -0.16 -6.29
N PHE A 116 -17.12 -0.14 -5.57
CA PHE A 116 -15.89 -0.79 -6.03
C PHE A 116 -16.18 -2.28 -6.21
N ASP A 117 -16.20 -2.74 -7.46
CA ASP A 117 -16.43 -4.15 -7.81
C ASP A 117 -15.17 -4.95 -7.45
N VAL A 118 -15.20 -5.56 -6.26
CA VAL A 118 -14.10 -6.38 -5.73
C VAL A 118 -14.65 -7.55 -4.92
N ALA A 119 -14.04 -8.71 -5.09
CA ALA A 119 -14.31 -9.95 -4.38
C ALA A 119 -13.02 -10.56 -3.81
N ILE A 120 -13.20 -11.52 -2.89
CA ILE A 120 -12.07 -12.32 -2.39
C ILE A 120 -11.52 -13.17 -3.53
N GLY A 121 -10.21 -13.11 -3.75
CA GLY A 121 -9.50 -13.81 -4.81
C GLY A 121 -9.22 -12.96 -6.06
N ASP A 122 -9.85 -11.79 -6.19
CA ASP A 122 -9.66 -10.92 -7.33
C ASP A 122 -8.21 -10.43 -7.44
N ARG A 123 -7.75 -10.34 -8.69
CA ARG A 123 -6.44 -9.79 -9.01
C ARG A 123 -6.47 -8.27 -8.94
N VAL A 124 -5.45 -7.72 -8.31
CA VAL A 124 -5.25 -6.28 -8.19
C VAL A 124 -3.79 -5.92 -8.39
N GLU A 125 -3.56 -4.69 -8.84
CA GLU A 125 -2.21 -4.12 -8.91
C GLU A 125 -2.11 -2.85 -8.05
N PRO A 126 -0.94 -2.57 -7.45
CA PRO A 126 -0.71 -1.30 -6.76
C PRO A 126 -0.59 -0.16 -7.78
N VAL A 127 -1.42 0.88 -7.64
CA VAL A 127 -1.36 2.11 -8.43
C VAL A 127 -1.07 3.30 -7.52
N HIS A 128 -0.12 4.15 -7.93
CA HIS A 128 0.19 5.37 -7.19
C HIS A 128 -0.97 6.37 -7.29
N ALA A 129 -1.26 7.02 -6.18
CA ALA A 129 -2.25 8.08 -6.06
C ALA A 129 -1.59 9.27 -5.34
N GLY A 130 -1.53 10.41 -6.02
CA GLY A 130 -0.92 11.64 -5.48
C GLY A 130 -1.63 12.22 -4.25
N GLU A 131 -2.84 11.75 -3.92
CA GLU A 131 -3.57 12.19 -2.74
C GLU A 131 -4.55 11.11 -2.23
N LEU A 132 -4.15 10.38 -1.20
CA LEU A 132 -4.98 9.41 -0.49
C LEU A 132 -6.04 10.10 0.38
N ARG A 133 -5.74 11.28 0.92
CA ARG A 133 -6.64 12.10 1.76
C ARG A 133 -6.41 13.59 1.52
N GLU A 134 -7.47 14.37 1.65
CA GLU A 134 -7.41 15.84 1.53
C GLU A 134 -6.58 16.45 2.69
N PRO A 135 -5.46 17.14 2.39
CA PRO A 135 -4.68 17.84 3.39
C PRO A 135 -5.50 18.91 4.10
N GLY A 136 -5.46 18.94 5.44
CA GLY A 136 -6.15 19.95 6.25
C GLY A 136 -7.63 19.68 6.55
N ALA A 137 -8.25 18.67 5.93
CA ALA A 137 -9.60 18.23 6.31
C ALA A 137 -9.62 17.47 7.65
N GLY A 138 -8.50 16.89 8.06
CA GLY A 138 -8.33 16.14 9.31
C GLY A 138 -7.64 16.95 10.44
N ILE A 139 -7.22 16.24 11.48
CA ILE A 139 -6.51 16.84 12.63
C ILE A 139 -4.99 17.01 12.42
N ARG A 140 -4.45 16.47 11.31
CA ARG A 140 -3.01 16.54 11.01
C ARG A 140 -2.69 17.88 10.33
N GLU A 141 -1.52 18.40 10.65
CA GLU A 141 -0.98 19.62 10.03
C GLU A 141 -0.65 19.30 8.55
N PRO A 142 -1.11 20.09 7.56
CA PRO A 142 -0.99 19.77 6.13
C PRO A 142 0.42 19.48 5.63
N GLU A 143 1.45 20.15 6.15
CA GLU A 143 2.84 20.04 5.70
C GLU A 143 3.63 18.98 6.51
N SER A 144 2.98 18.34 7.49
CA SER A 144 3.64 17.36 8.39
C SER A 144 4.00 16.02 7.73
N GLN A 145 3.47 15.74 6.54
CA GLN A 145 3.70 14.51 5.79
C GLN A 145 3.30 14.68 4.33
N ASP A 146 3.78 13.76 3.49
CA ASP A 146 3.19 13.53 2.19
C ASP A 146 1.82 12.84 2.33
N TRP A 147 0.96 13.10 1.34
CA TRP A 147 -0.43 12.62 1.32
C TRP A 147 -0.68 11.64 0.18
N ASP A 148 0.34 11.34 -0.61
CA ASP A 148 0.31 10.35 -1.66
C ASP A 148 0.49 8.93 -1.10
N GLY A 149 0.42 7.95 -1.99
CA GLY A 149 0.67 6.56 -1.67
C GLY A 149 0.02 5.63 -2.69
N PHE A 150 -0.26 4.40 -2.30
CA PHE A 150 -0.78 3.38 -3.22
C PHE A 150 -2.22 3.00 -2.93
N ARG A 151 -2.94 2.68 -4.01
CA ARG A 151 -4.25 2.03 -4.01
C ARG A 151 -4.17 0.73 -4.80
N PHE A 152 -5.18 -0.11 -4.65
CA PHE A 152 -5.30 -1.36 -5.40
C PHE A 152 -6.33 -1.21 -6.51
N ARG A 153 -5.89 -1.33 -7.76
CA ARG A 153 -6.79 -1.34 -8.92
C ARG A 153 -7.09 -2.78 -9.31
N PRO A 154 -8.37 -3.20 -9.39
CA PRO A 154 -8.73 -4.50 -9.97
C PRO A 154 -8.35 -4.58 -11.45
N VAL A 155 -7.78 -5.72 -11.88
CA VAL A 155 -7.22 -5.88 -13.25
C VAL A 155 -7.94 -6.91 -14.14
N GLU A 156 -9.06 -7.51 -13.71
CA GLU A 156 -9.85 -8.51 -14.49
C GLU A 156 -11.36 -8.43 -14.27
#